data_AF-A0A077EH81-F1
#
_entry.id   AF-A0A077EH81-F1
#
_cell.length_a   1.000
_cell.length_b   1.000
_cell.length_c   1.000
_cell.angle_alpha   90.00
_cell.angle_beta   90.00
_cell.angle_gamma   90.00
#
_symmetry.space_group_name_H-M   'P 1'
#
loop_
_entity.id
_entity.type
_entity.pdbx_description
1 polymer ?
#
loop_
_entity_poly.entity_id
_entity_poly.type
_entity_poly.pdbx_seq_one_letter_code
_entity_poly.pdbx_strand_id
1 'polypeptide(L)' 'MYVRDLNGQQIEVTNLDQAIKQTGLFKEYSHKDESFSEFDKKQKAYWADMYEKLVALKERLSPH' A
#
# COMPACT_ATOMS: atom_id res chain seq x y z
N MET A 1 -11.57 2.01 -9.68
CA MET A 1 -11.60 0.73 -8.91
C MET A 1 -11.55 1.09 -7.43
N TYR A 2 -11.89 0.17 -6.52
CA TYR A 2 -11.85 0.46 -5.09
C TYR A 2 -11.09 -0.60 -4.30
N VAL A 3 -10.33 -0.16 -3.30
CA VAL A 3 -9.65 -1.01 -2.33
C VAL A 3 -10.02 -0.54 -0.92
N ARG A 4 -10.23 -1.48 0.00
CA ARG A 4 -10.44 -1.16 1.42
C ARG A 4 -9.11 -1.21 2.15
N ASP A 5 -8.71 -0.09 2.73
CA ASP A 5 -7.45 0.01 3.48
C ASP A 5 -7.54 -0.73 4.83
N LEU A 6 -6.42 -0.75 5.57
CA LEU A 6 -6.33 -1.41 6.87
C LEU A 6 -7.25 -0.80 7.93
N ASN A 7 -7.67 0.47 7.77
CA ASN A 7 -8.58 1.16 8.68
C ASN A 7 -10.05 0.95 8.30
N GLY A 8 -10.33 0.16 7.26
CA GLY A 8 -11.69 -0.08 6.78
C GLY A 8 -12.24 1.05 5.90
N GLN A 9 -11.40 2.01 5.50
CA GLN A 9 -11.79 3.07 4.59
C GLN A 9 -11.71 2.59 3.14
N GLN A 10 -12.70 2.96 2.33
CA GLN A 10 -12.70 2.68 0.91
C GLN A 10 -11.92 3.78 0.17
N ILE A 11 -10.91 3.37 -0.59
CA ILE A 11 -10.05 4.25 -1.38
C ILE A 11 -10.35 4.02 -2.86
N GLU A 12 -10.60 5.11 -3.59
CA GLU A 12 -10.71 5.07 -5.04
C GLU A 12 -9.33 4.98 -5.69
N VAL A 13 -9.14 3.98 -6.54
CA VAL A 13 -7.95 3.76 -7.35
C VAL A 13 -8.27 4.17 -8.78
N THR A 14 -7.71 5.31 -9.20
CA THR A 14 -7.88 5.90 -10.54
C THR A 14 -6.81 5.41 -11.52
N ASN A 15 -5.59 5.13 -11.03
CA ASN A 15 -4.50 4.53 -11.80
C ASN A 15 -3.83 3.41 -10.99
N LEU A 16 -4.09 2.15 -11.37
CA LEU A 16 -3.64 0.98 -10.63
C LEU A 16 -2.12 0.79 -10.66
N ASP A 17 -1.49 0.98 -11.83
CA ASP A 17 -0.04 0.80 -11.96
C ASP A 17 0.74 1.84 -11.16
N GLN A 18 0.29 3.09 -11.18
CA GLN A 18 0.90 4.14 -10.35
C GLN A 18 0.70 3.88 -8.86
N ALA A 19 -0.49 3.42 -8.45
CA ALA A 19 -0.76 3.09 -7.05
C ALA A 19 0.13 1.93 -6.55
N ILE A 20 0.33 0.89 -7.36
CA ILE A 20 1.24 -0.23 -7.01
C ILE A 20 2.67 0.28 -6.88
N LYS A 21 3.14 1.10 -7.83
CA LYS A 21 4.49 1.69 -7.78
C LYS A 21 4.69 2.53 -6.51
N GLN A 22 3.73 3.37 -6.17
CA GLN A 22 3.82 4.26 -5.01
C GLN A 22 3.85 3.48 -3.68
N THR A 23 2.92 2.53 -3.51
CA THR A 23 2.84 1.71 -2.29
C THR A 23 4.06 0.79 -2.13
N GLY A 24 4.61 0.28 -3.25
CA GLY A 24 5.86 -0.49 -3.26
C GLY A 24 7.09 0.28 -2.81
N LEU A 25 7.14 1.60 -3.04
CA LEU A 25 8.20 2.48 -2.53
C LEU A 25 7.98 2.82 -1.05
N PHE A 26 6.76 3.23 -0.70
CA PHE A 26 6.46 3.74 0.64
C PHE A 26 6.57 2.68 1.74
N LYS A 27 6.33 1.40 1.43
CA LYS A 27 6.52 0.30 2.39
C LYS A 27 7.99 0.09 2.79
N GLU A 28 8.95 0.65 2.04
CA GLU A 28 10.38 0.58 2.35
C GLU A 28 10.93 1.89 2.96
N TYR A 29 10.13 2.94 3.06
CA TYR A 29 10.56 4.19 3.69
C TYR A 29 10.47 4.10 5.21
N SER A 30 11.52 4.59 5.86
CA SER A 30 11.61 4.78 7.30
C SER A 30 12.45 6.01 7.62
N HIS A 31 12.26 6.55 8.81
CA HIS A 31 13.09 7.63 9.32
C HIS A 31 14.42 7.04 9.81
N LYS A 32 15.48 7.87 9.76
CA LYS A 32 16.76 7.53 10.40
C LYS A 32 16.73 7.72 11.91
N ASP A 33 15.83 8.60 12.37
CA ASP A 33 15.63 8.90 13.77
C ASP A 33 14.77 7.79 14.41
N GLU A 34 15.36 7.07 15.37
CA GLU A 34 14.73 5.94 16.04
C GLU A 34 13.50 6.31 16.88
N SER A 35 13.33 7.60 17.23
CA SER A 35 12.13 8.07 17.93
C SER A 35 10.85 7.87 17.11
N PHE A 36 10.97 7.68 15.78
CA PHE A 36 9.86 7.37 14.88
C PHE A 36 9.64 5.88 14.64
N SER A 37 10.42 4.99 15.28
CA SER A 37 10.39 3.55 15.00
C SER A 37 8.99 2.91 15.09
N GLU A 38 8.19 3.28 16.08
CA GLU A 38 6.80 2.78 16.20
C GLU A 38 5.87 3.33 15.11
N PHE A 39 6.09 4.56 14.68
CA PHE A 39 5.36 5.14 13.55
C PHE A 39 5.75 4.45 12.23
N ASP A 40 7.05 4.25 12.00
CA ASP A 40 7.57 3.59 10.81
C ASP A 40 7.08 2.14 10.69
N LYS A 41 7.01 1.40 11.80
CA LYS A 41 6.41 0.05 11.83
C LYS A 41 4.95 0.07 11.36
N LYS A 42 4.16 1.03 11.86
CA LYS A 42 2.74 1.19 11.47
C LYS A 42 2.59 1.57 10.01
N GLN A 43 3.40 2.52 9.53
CA GLN A 43 3.39 2.94 8.12
C GLN A 43 3.81 1.79 7.21
N LYS A 44 4.86 1.04 7.56
CA LYS A 44 5.30 -0.13 6.80
C LYS A 44 4.21 -1.20 6.69
N ALA A 45 3.54 -1.51 7.79
CA ALA A 45 2.41 -2.44 7.79
C ALA A 45 1.27 -1.95 6.89
N TYR A 46 0.90 -0.66 7.00
CA TYR A 46 -0.15 -0.06 6.18
C TYR A 46 0.17 -0.11 4.68
N TRP A 47 1.38 0.31 4.29
CA TRP A 47 1.77 0.35 2.88
C TRP A 47 1.98 -1.05 2.29
N ALA A 48 2.45 -2.01 3.08
CA ALA A 48 2.54 -3.41 2.64
C ALA A 48 1.16 -4.01 2.35
N ASP A 49 0.20 -3.84 3.26
CA ASP A 49 -1.19 -4.29 3.07
C ASP A 49 -1.82 -3.66 1.82
N MET A 50 -1.65 -2.35 1.63
CA MET A 50 -2.13 -1.66 0.43
C MET A 50 -1.48 -2.20 -0.86
N TYR A 51 -0.17 -2.42 -0.84
CA TYR A 51 0.56 -2.96 -2.00
C TYR A 51 0.03 -4.34 -2.39
N GLU A 52 -0.10 -5.26 -1.43
CA GLU A 52 -0.60 -6.62 -1.66
C GLU A 52 -2.03 -6.61 -2.24
N LYS A 53 -2.91 -5.78 -1.69
CA LYS A 53 -4.29 -5.64 -2.18
C LYS A 53 -4.34 -5.11 -3.62
N LEU A 54 -3.48 -4.14 -3.95
CA LEU A 54 -3.43 -3.57 -5.30
C LEU A 54 -2.85 -4.57 -6.31
N VAL A 55 -1.82 -5.33 -5.95
CA VAL A 55 -1.26 -6.40 -6.79
C VAL A 55 -2.31 -7.49 -7.05
N ALA A 56 -2.99 -7.97 -6.00
CA ALA A 56 -4.06 -8.95 -6.13
C ALA A 56 -5.22 -8.43 -7.00
N LEU A 57 -5.54 -7.13 -6.90
CA LEU A 57 -6.52 -6.50 -7.78
C LEU A 57 -6.06 -6.52 -9.25
N LYS A 58 -4.78 -6.24 -9.52
CA LYS A 58 -4.21 -6.28 -10.88
C LYS A 58 -4.26 -7.69 -11.47
N GLU A 59 -3.89 -8.71 -10.70
CA GLU A 59 -3.96 -10.12 -11.12
C GLU A 59 -5.40 -10.53 -11.47
N ARG A 60 -6.39 -10.09 -10.70
CA ARG A 60 -7.82 -10.38 -10.98
C ARG A 60 -8.34 -9.70 -12.24
N LEU A 61 -7.79 -8.53 -12.60
CA LEU A 61 -8.20 -7.77 -13.79
C LEU A 61 -7.47 -8.22 -15.06
N SER A 62 -6.34 -8.91 -14.90
CA SER A 62 -5.58 -9.48 -16.01
C SER A 62 -5.17 -10.92 -15.70
N PRO A 63 -6.16 -11.83 -15.54
CA PRO A 63 -5.87 -13.26 -15.44
C PRO A 63 -5.21 -13.70 -16.76
N HIS A 64 -4.12 -14.45 -16.66
CA HIS A 64 -3.45 -15.06 -17.81
C HIS A 64 -4.39 -15.98 -18.60
#